data_AF-M0ZKI0-F1
#
_entry.id   AF-M0ZKI0-F1
#
_cell.length_a   1.000
_cell.length_b   1.000
_cell.length_c   1.000
_cell.angle_alpha   90.00
_cell.angle_beta   90.00
_cell.angle_gamma   90.00
#
_symmetry.space_group_name_H-M   'P 1'
#
loop_
_entity.id
_entity.type
_entity.pdbx_description
1 polymer ?
#
loop_
_entity_poly.entity_id
_entity_poly.type
_entity_poly.pdbx_seq_one_letter_code
_entity_poly.pdbx_strand_id
1 'polypeptide(L)'
;MWALEYDPDLFLMYEDPDLAAAKSEGSKGRTKSTRQCGKFERENLKNRSKGAEAPLPISVFLVASVLKDKSTKLLTEAKGLDDVVQILNDMTGSLDAKKACTSAMKLHKKYLKKVMYI
;
A
#
# COMPACT_ATOMS: atom_id res chain seq x y z
N MET A 1 -5.06 18.31 -2.68
CA MET A 1 -4.37 16.99 -2.75
C MET A 1 -5.28 15.88 -2.21
N TRP A 2 -6.57 15.87 -2.53
CA TRP A 2 -7.60 14.96 -1.95
C TRP A 2 -8.49 14.37 -3.05
N ALA A 3 -7.90 14.04 -4.21
CA ALA A 3 -8.66 13.58 -5.39
C ALA A 3 -8.17 12.24 -5.92
N LEU A 4 -7.44 11.46 -5.12
CA LEU A 4 -6.86 10.18 -5.54
C LEU A 4 -7.67 8.96 -5.08
N GLU A 5 -8.77 9.14 -4.35
CA GLU A 5 -9.56 8.04 -3.77
C GLU A 5 -11.07 8.16 -4.04
N TYR A 6 -11.48 8.99 -5.00
CA TYR A 6 -12.87 8.95 -5.43
C TYR A 6 -13.06 7.83 -6.46
N ASP A 7 -13.37 6.63 -5.98
CA ASP A 7 -13.94 5.55 -6.80
C ASP A 7 -15.47 5.67 -6.74
N PRO A 8 -16.14 6.15 -7.81
CA PRO A 8 -17.60 6.30 -7.83
C PRO A 8 -18.33 4.96 -7.66
N ASP A 9 -17.67 3.84 -7.94
CA ASP A 9 -18.25 2.50 -7.77
C ASP A 9 -18.16 2.00 -6.32
N LEU A 10 -17.41 2.69 -5.44
CA LEU A 10 -17.32 2.33 -4.02
C LEU A 10 -18.67 2.50 -3.31
N PHE A 11 -19.51 3.44 -3.78
CA PHE A 11 -20.86 3.65 -3.27
C PHE A 11 -21.73 2.39 -3.41
N LEU A 12 -21.56 1.62 -4.49
CA LEU A 12 -22.34 0.40 -4.76
C LEU A 12 -22.05 -0.73 -3.76
N MET A 13 -20.92 -0.67 -3.05
CA MET A 13 -20.57 -1.66 -2.02
C MET A 13 -21.29 -1.40 -0.69
N TYR A 14 -21.81 -0.19 -0.48
CA TYR A 14 -22.57 0.19 0.72
C TYR A 14 -24.08 0.04 0.54
N GLU A 15 -24.56 -0.21 -0.68
CA GLU A 15 -25.97 -0.40 -0.98
C GLU A 15 -26.34 -1.90 -0.87
N ASP A 16 -27.47 -2.18 -0.20
CA ASP A 16 -27.88 -3.51 0.25
C ASP A 16 -27.76 -4.61 -0.83
N PRO A 17 -27.27 -5.82 -0.47
CA PRO A 17 -27.10 -6.93 -1.42
C PRO A 17 -28.41 -7.37 -2.11
N ASP A 18 -29.56 -7.04 -1.53
CA ASP A 18 -30.88 -7.39 -2.05
C ASP A 18 -31.30 -6.52 -3.27
N LEU A 19 -30.67 -5.35 -3.49
CA LEU A 19 -30.92 -4.52 -4.67
C LEU A 19 -30.00 -4.88 -5.86
N ALA A 20 -28.86 -5.51 -5.59
CA ALA A 20 -27.89 -5.92 -6.61
C ALA A 20 -28.40 -7.08 -7.49
N ALA A 21 -29.29 -7.93 -6.97
CA ALA A 21 -29.87 -9.05 -7.71
C ALA A 21 -30.85 -8.61 -8.81
N ALA A 22 -31.51 -7.46 -8.67
CA ALA A 22 -32.52 -6.99 -9.62
C ALA A 22 -31.93 -6.30 -10.87
N LYS A 23 -30.61 -6.08 -10.92
CA LYS A 23 -29.91 -5.43 -12.04
C LYS A 23 -29.00 -6.39 -12.82
N SER A 24 -29.09 -7.71 -12.60
CA SER A 24 -28.18 -8.70 -13.21
C SER A 24 -28.34 -8.91 -14.73
N GLU A 25 -29.24 -8.18 -15.39
CA GLU A 25 -29.40 -8.18 -16.83
C GLU A 25 -28.67 -6.97 -17.43
N GLY A 26 -27.35 -7.07 -17.63
CA GLY A 26 -26.70 -6.26 -18.68
C GLY A 26 -25.43 -5.47 -18.37
N SER A 27 -24.77 -5.60 -17.21
CA SER A 27 -23.40 -5.05 -17.08
C SER A 27 -22.35 -6.14 -17.31
N LYS A 28 -22.00 -6.36 -18.58
CA LYS A 28 -20.70 -6.94 -18.94
C LYS A 28 -19.64 -6.22 -18.12
N GLY A 29 -18.98 -6.96 -17.22
CA GLY A 29 -17.94 -6.44 -16.35
C GLY A 29 -17.00 -5.56 -17.15
N ARG A 30 -17.14 -4.25 -16.97
CA ARG A 30 -16.33 -3.29 -17.69
C ARG A 30 -14.94 -3.46 -17.11
N THR A 31 -14.06 -4.13 -17.85
CA THR A 31 -12.63 -4.20 -17.55
C THR A 31 -12.18 -2.79 -17.28
N LYS A 32 -11.96 -2.45 -15.98
CA LYS A 32 -11.50 -1.13 -15.56
C LYS A 32 -10.28 -0.84 -16.43
N SER A 33 -10.42 0.13 -17.33
CA SER A 33 -9.36 0.43 -18.28
C SER A 33 -8.13 0.81 -17.45
N THR A 34 -6.96 0.28 -17.80
CA THR A 34 -5.68 0.55 -17.14
C THR A 34 -5.38 2.06 -16.98
N ARG A 35 -6.14 2.91 -17.67
CA ARG A 35 -6.08 4.37 -17.61
C ARG A 35 -6.46 4.96 -16.25
N GLN A 36 -7.34 4.33 -15.46
CA GLN A 36 -7.77 4.88 -14.16
C GLN A 36 -6.79 4.61 -13.01
N CYS A 37 -5.88 3.65 -13.18
CA CYS A 37 -4.94 3.31 -12.12
C CYS A 37 -3.78 4.30 -12.06
N GLY A 38 -3.42 4.74 -10.86
CA GLY A 38 -2.22 5.55 -10.62
C GLY A 38 -0.95 4.81 -11.05
N LYS A 39 0.18 5.53 -11.20
CA LYS A 39 1.46 4.93 -11.67
C LYS A 39 1.85 3.65 -10.89
N PHE A 40 1.60 3.65 -9.58
CA PHE A 40 1.89 2.51 -8.69
C PHE A 40 0.86 1.39 -8.80
N GLU A 41 -0.42 1.72 -8.93
CA GLU A 41 -1.50 0.74 -9.06
C GLU A 41 -1.41 -0.01 -10.40
N ARG A 42 -0.95 0.66 -11.48
CA ARG A 42 -0.63 0.01 -12.76
C ARG A 42 0.49 -1.01 -12.64
N GLU A 43 1.52 -0.72 -11.85
CA GLU A 43 2.64 -1.63 -11.64
C GLU A 43 2.20 -2.82 -10.78
N ASN A 44 1.36 -2.61 -9.76
CA ASN A 44 0.76 -3.68 -8.97
C ASN A 44 -0.15 -4.58 -9.82
N LEU A 45 -0.97 -4.02 -10.72
CA LEU A 45 -1.84 -4.79 -11.61
C LEU A 45 -1.06 -5.58 -12.67
N LYS A 46 0.02 -5.02 -13.21
CA LYS A 46 0.93 -5.75 -14.13
C LYS A 46 1.66 -6.89 -13.44
N ASN A 47 1.98 -6.72 -12.15
CA ASN A 47 2.68 -7.73 -11.35
C ASN A 47 1.72 -8.65 -10.58
N ARG A 48 0.42 -8.60 -10.85
CA ARG A 48 -0.57 -9.50 -10.25
C ARG A 48 -0.34 -10.91 -10.78
N SER A 49 0.44 -11.71 -10.04
CA SER A 49 0.51 -13.15 -10.22
C SER A 49 -0.89 -13.75 -9.99
N LYS A 50 -1.18 -14.85 -10.66
CA LYS A 50 -2.42 -15.64 -10.51
C LYS A 50 -2.48 -16.38 -9.15
N GLY A 51 -1.92 -15.80 -8.10
CA GLY A 51 -1.90 -16.34 -6.74
C GLY A 51 -2.96 -15.66 -5.87
N ALA A 52 -3.47 -16.39 -4.87
CA ALA A 52 -4.59 -16.02 -4.03
C ALA A 52 -4.37 -14.80 -3.10
N GLU A 53 -3.14 -14.27 -3.04
CA GLU A 53 -2.77 -13.15 -2.17
C GLU A 53 -2.08 -12.05 -2.99
N ALA A 54 -2.66 -10.85 -2.99
CA ALA A 54 -2.07 -9.71 -3.67
C ALA A 54 -0.80 -9.24 -2.92
N PRO A 55 0.25 -8.78 -3.64
CA PRO A 55 1.45 -8.27 -2.97
C PRO A 55 1.13 -7.12 -2.02
N LEU A 56 1.79 -7.09 -0.85
CA LEU A 56 1.60 -6.03 0.14
C LEU A 56 1.75 -4.62 -0.47
N PRO A 57 0.95 -3.63 -0.03
CA PRO A 57 1.00 -2.29 -0.57
C PRO A 57 2.32 -1.57 -0.23
N ILE A 58 2.74 -0.65 -1.10
CA ILE A 58 4.01 0.10 -0.96
C ILE A 58 4.08 0.90 0.35
N SER A 59 2.94 1.29 0.94
CA SER A 59 2.85 1.97 2.23
C SER A 59 3.45 1.16 3.38
N VAL A 60 3.27 -0.17 3.39
CA VAL A 60 3.89 -1.06 4.38
C VAL A 60 5.41 -1.02 4.27
N PHE A 61 5.94 -1.00 3.04
CA PHE A 61 7.38 -0.90 2.81
C PHE A 61 7.94 0.49 3.13
N LEU A 62 7.14 1.55 3.03
CA LEU A 62 7.51 2.89 3.48
C LEU A 62 7.70 2.91 4.99
N VAL A 63 6.73 2.40 5.75
CA VAL A 63 6.83 2.27 7.21
C VAL A 63 8.04 1.41 7.59
N ALA A 64 8.21 0.25 6.94
CA ALA A 64 9.37 -0.62 7.18
C ALA A 64 10.70 0.08 6.89
N SER A 65 10.76 0.92 5.85
CA SER A 65 11.96 1.71 5.54
C SER A 65 12.29 2.73 6.63
N VAL A 66 11.27 3.40 7.17
CA VAL A 66 11.43 4.40 8.24
C VAL A 66 11.90 3.72 9.53
N LEU A 67 11.26 2.61 9.91
CA LEU A 67 11.67 1.82 11.07
C LEU A 67 13.10 1.28 10.93
N LYS A 68 13.46 0.83 9.73
CA LYS A 68 14.81 0.34 9.45
C LYS A 68 15.88 1.44 9.62
N ASP A 69 15.59 2.66 9.21
CA ASP A 69 16.55 3.78 9.32
C ASP A 69 16.86 4.15 10.79
N LYS A 70 16.00 3.78 11.76
CA LYS A 70 16.26 3.92 13.20
C LYS A 70 16.35 2.61 13.94
N SER A 71 16.56 1.50 13.24
CA SER A 71 16.58 0.18 13.87
C SER A 71 17.62 0.09 14.99
N THR A 72 18.77 0.75 14.84
CA THR A 72 19.80 0.77 15.89
C THR A 72 19.28 1.43 17.15
N LYS A 73 18.78 2.67 17.06
CA LYS A 73 18.22 3.39 18.21
C LYS A 73 17.03 2.68 18.83
N LEU A 74 16.09 2.19 18.02
CA LEU A 74 14.93 1.46 18.51
C LEU A 74 15.33 0.19 19.28
N LEU A 75 16.35 -0.54 18.81
CA LEU A 75 16.80 -1.77 19.47
C LEU A 75 17.66 -1.52 20.71
N THR A 76 18.33 -0.37 20.82
CA THR A 76 19.25 -0.09 21.93
C THR A 76 18.67 0.82 23.00
N GLU A 77 17.82 1.77 22.62
CA GLU A 77 17.33 2.84 23.49
C GLU A 77 15.89 2.60 23.96
N ALA A 78 15.05 1.93 23.16
CA ALA A 78 13.65 1.73 23.53
C ALA A 78 13.49 0.60 24.55
N LYS A 79 12.93 0.93 25.73
CA LYS A 79 12.60 -0.01 26.80
C LYS A 79 11.09 -0.26 26.90
N GLY A 80 10.29 0.68 26.42
CA GLY A 80 8.83 0.56 26.34
C GLY A 80 8.24 1.27 25.13
N LEU A 81 6.91 1.22 25.02
CA LEU A 81 6.17 1.87 23.94
C LEU A 81 6.38 3.38 23.92
N ASP A 82 6.49 4.01 25.08
CA ASP A 82 6.70 5.46 25.21
C ASP A 82 8.01 5.90 24.54
N ASP A 83 9.10 5.15 24.78
CA ASP A 83 10.39 5.40 24.13
C ASP A 83 10.31 5.20 22.61
N VAL A 84 9.55 4.19 22.14
CA VAL A 84 9.33 3.97 20.70
C VAL A 84 8.62 5.17 20.09
N VAL A 85 7.56 5.67 20.73
CA VAL A 85 6.80 6.83 20.26
C VAL A 85 7.68 8.08 20.26
N GLN A 86 8.48 8.30 21.30
CA GLN A 86 9.42 9.40 21.38
C GLN A 86 10.45 9.36 20.24
N ILE A 87 11.13 8.23 20.05
CA ILE A 87 12.15 8.05 19.00
C ILE A 87 11.57 8.32 17.61
N LEU A 88 10.35 7.84 17.33
CA LEU A 88 9.70 8.03 16.05
C LEU A 88 9.20 9.48 15.85
N ASN A 89 8.70 10.12 16.91
CA ASN A 89 8.28 11.52 16.85
C ASN A 89 9.47 12.46 16.55
N ASP A 90 10.62 12.22 17.18
CA ASP A 90 11.85 12.99 16.92
C ASP A 90 12.33 12.88 15.46
N MET A 91 11.96 11.81 14.74
CA MET A 91 12.29 11.67 13.33
C MET A 91 11.47 12.57 12.41
N THR A 92 10.21 12.84 12.74
CA THR A 92 9.24 13.43 11.82
C THR A 92 9.72 14.79 11.28
N GLY A 93 10.50 15.53 12.06
CA GLY A 93 11.10 16.82 11.65
C GLY A 93 12.38 16.72 10.81
N SER A 94 13.03 15.56 10.71
CA SER A 94 14.33 15.39 10.03
C SER A 94 14.34 14.31 8.94
N LEU A 95 13.18 13.71 8.65
CA LEU A 95 13.06 12.62 7.69
C LEU A 95 13.22 13.12 6.24
N ASP A 96 14.23 12.61 5.55
CA ASP A 96 14.35 12.78 4.10
C ASP A 96 13.35 11.87 3.37
N ALA A 97 12.25 12.47 2.91
CA ALA A 97 11.18 11.77 2.20
C ALA A 97 11.66 11.06 0.93
N LYS A 98 12.60 11.65 0.17
CA LYS A 98 13.11 11.06 -1.08
C LYS A 98 13.91 9.80 -0.76
N LYS A 99 14.74 9.86 0.28
CA LYS A 99 15.52 8.70 0.74
C LYS A 99 14.61 7.58 1.26
N ALA A 100 13.61 7.92 2.08
CA ALA A 100 12.64 6.96 2.60
C ALA A 100 11.88 6.25 1.47
N CYS A 101 11.33 7.00 0.50
CA CYS A 101 10.62 6.43 -0.64
C CYS A 101 11.53 5.55 -1.52
N THR A 102 12.78 5.96 -1.75
CA THR A 102 13.74 5.18 -2.55
C THR A 102 14.10 3.87 -1.87
N SER A 103 14.32 3.90 -0.56
CA SER A 103 14.59 2.70 0.25
C SER A 103 13.38 1.76 0.31
N ALA A 104 12.17 2.32 0.47
CA ALA A 104 10.91 1.57 0.40
C ALA A 104 10.73 0.84 -0.94
N MET A 105 10.98 1.53 -2.07
CA MET A 105 10.93 0.90 -3.40
C MET A 105 11.93 -0.24 -3.55
N LYS A 106 13.14 -0.11 -2.98
CA LYS A 106 14.13 -1.20 -3.00
C LYS A 106 13.65 -2.41 -2.21
N LEU A 107 13.05 -2.20 -1.03
CA LEU A 107 12.48 -3.27 -0.22
C LEU A 107 11.31 -3.96 -0.94
N HIS A 108 10.39 -3.18 -1.51
CA HIS A 108 9.26 -3.69 -2.26
C HIS A 108 9.70 -4.54 -3.47
N LYS A 109 10.68 -4.07 -4.26
CA LYS A 109 11.25 -4.86 -5.38
C LYS A 109 11.89 -6.17 -4.92
N LYS A 110 12.58 -6.19 -3.76
CA LYS A 110 13.15 -7.41 -3.19
C LYS A 110 12.06 -8.39 -2.76
N TYR A 111 10.99 -7.88 -2.13
CA TYR A 111 9.85 -8.67 -1.73
C TYR A 111 9.13 -9.28 -2.93
N LEU A 112 8.81 -8.49 -3.96
CA LEU A 112 8.15 -8.97 -5.17
C LEU A 112 8.95 -10.08 -5.86
N LYS A 113 10.28 -9.95 -5.97
CA LYS A 113 11.11 -11.05 -6.48
C LYS A 113 10.90 -12.32 -5.65
N LYS A 114 11.01 -12.23 -4.32
CA LYS A 114 10.89 -13.40 -3.46
C LYS A 114 9.50 -14.07 -3.53
N VAL A 115 8.43 -13.27 -3.65
CA VAL A 115 7.05 -13.76 -3.70
C VAL A 115 6.64 -14.23 -5.10
N MET A 116 7.26 -13.71 -6.17
CA MET A 116 7.00 -14.17 -7.55
C MET A 116 7.81 -15.41 -7.95
N TYR A 117 8.90 -15.74 -7.24
CA TYR A 117 9.70 -16.95 -7.48
C TYR A 117 9.28 -18.15 -6.60
N ILE A 118 8.25 -17.99 -5.78
CA ILE A 118 7.57 -19.07 -5.04
C ILE A 118 6.25 -19.35 -5.77
#